data_AF-A0A7K6V4C5-F1
#
_entry.id   AF-A0A7K6V4C5-F1
#
_cell.length_a   1.000
_cell.length_b   1.000
_cell.length_c   1.000
_cell.angle_alpha   90.00
_cell.angle_beta   90.00
_cell.angle_gamma   90.00
#
_symmetry.space_group_name_H-M   'P 1'
#
loop_
_entity.id
_entity.type
_entity.pdbx_description
1 polymer ?
#
loop_
_entity_poly.entity_id
_entity_poly.type
_entity_poly.pdbx_seq_one_letter_code
_entity_poly.pdbx_strand_id
1 'polypeptide(L)'
;RLYPPIDCAEARQRYKDEFAAELRRYKELCAHMDGVNERLARLCRQLDQEAEDSPHPSLTPLSPQALAEEYNQLKDLKRSPEYQEKKQESKTLRNKLFHIKRMVSDYDKL
;
A
#
# COMPACT_ATOMS: atom_id res chain seq x y z
N ARG A 1 3.94 1.76 26.87
CA ARG A 1 4.35 1.92 25.44
C ARG A 1 5.18 0.71 25.07
N LEU A 2 4.99 0.10 23.88
CA LEU A 2 5.66 -1.15 23.46
C LEU A 2 7.16 -1.00 23.14
N TYR A 3 7.66 0.22 22.92
CA TYR A 3 9.07 0.51 22.68
C TYR A 3 9.52 1.69 23.56
N PRO A 4 10.03 1.42 24.78
CA PRO A 4 10.67 2.44 25.62
C PRO A 4 11.96 3.02 24.98
N PRO A 5 12.51 4.11 25.54
CA PRO A 5 13.84 4.59 25.17
C PRO A 5 14.89 3.49 25.33
N ILE A 6 15.87 3.48 24.43
CA ILE A 6 16.94 2.47 24.40
C ILE A 6 18.04 2.91 25.35
N ASP A 7 18.53 1.98 26.16
CA ASP A 7 19.57 2.18 27.16
C ASP A 7 20.85 1.37 26.87
N CYS A 8 20.77 0.34 26.03
CA CYS A 8 21.90 -0.53 25.71
C CYS A 8 21.96 -0.96 24.22
N ALA A 9 23.14 -1.41 23.79
CA ALA A 9 23.39 -1.84 22.41
C ALA A 9 22.58 -3.09 22.00
N GLU A 10 22.31 -4.00 22.94
CA GLU A 10 21.47 -5.19 22.68
C GLU A 10 20.02 -4.79 22.38
N ALA A 11 19.44 -3.88 23.18
CA ALA A 11 18.11 -3.33 22.93
C ALA A 11 18.06 -2.60 21.59
N ARG A 12 19.11 -1.84 21.24
CA ARG A 12 19.26 -1.21 19.93
C ARG A 12 19.19 -2.21 18.79
N GLN A 13 19.98 -3.28 18.87
CA GLN A 13 20.03 -4.28 17.81
C GLN A 13 18.67 -4.98 17.65
N ARG A 14 18.03 -5.36 18.75
CA ARG A 14 16.68 -5.93 18.74
C ARG A 14 15.67 -5.01 18.06
N TYR A 15 15.71 -3.70 18.33
CA TYR A 15 14.80 -2.74 17.71
C TYR A 15 15.05 -2.63 16.20
N LYS A 16 16.31 -2.71 15.75
CA LYS A 16 16.66 -2.71 14.33
C LYS A 16 16.18 -3.97 13.62
N ASP A 17 16.36 -5.13 14.24
CA ASP A 17 15.92 -6.41 13.66
C ASP A 17 14.40 -6.46 13.51
N GLU A 18 13.69 -6.00 14.54
CA GLU A 18 12.24 -5.90 14.49
C GLU A 18 11.77 -4.86 13.48
N PHE A 19 12.42 -3.69 13.41
CA PHE A 19 12.16 -2.70 12.37
C PHE A 19 12.32 -3.29 10.96
N ALA A 20 13.37 -4.08 10.72
CA ALA A 20 13.61 -4.69 9.42
C ALA A 20 12.54 -5.74 9.06
N ALA A 21 12.08 -6.54 10.03
CA ALA A 21 10.98 -7.48 9.82
C ALA A 21 9.67 -6.77 9.50
N GLU A 22 9.29 -5.77 10.30
CA GLU A 22 8.06 -5.01 10.13
C GLU A 22 8.08 -4.14 8.86
N LEU A 23 9.25 -3.63 8.47
CA LEU A 23 9.41 -2.85 7.25
C LEU A 23 9.16 -3.69 6.00
N ARG A 24 9.56 -4.96 6.00
CA ARG A 24 9.26 -5.89 4.89
C ARG A 24 7.76 -6.06 4.71
N ARG A 25 7.05 -6.38 5.80
CA ARG A 25 5.58 -6.52 5.82
C ARG A 25 4.88 -5.23 5.38
N TYR A 26 5.35 -4.08 5.86
CA TYR A 26 4.82 -2.77 5.46
C TYR A 26 4.98 -2.52 3.95
N LYS A 27 6.16 -2.81 3.40
CA LYS A 27 6.43 -2.65 1.96
C LYS A 27 5.56 -3.56 1.10
N GLU A 28 5.37 -4.81 1.52
CA GLU A 28 4.49 -5.77 0.83
C GLU A 28 3.03 -5.28 0.81
N LEU A 29 2.52 -4.77 1.94
CA LEU A 29 1.19 -4.19 2.02
C LEU A 29 1.04 -2.97 1.10
N CYS A 30 2.02 -2.06 1.11
CA CYS A 30 2.03 -0.90 0.22
C CYS A 30 2.04 -1.34 -1.25
N ALA A 31 2.93 -2.25 -1.64
CA ALA A 31 3.01 -2.74 -3.02
C ALA A 31 1.69 -3.38 -3.50
N HIS A 32 1.03 -4.16 -2.64
CA HIS A 32 -0.27 -4.74 -2.95
C HIS A 32 -1.34 -3.64 -3.17
N MET A 33 -1.42 -2.66 -2.28
CA MET A 33 -2.38 -1.55 -2.40
C MET A 33 -2.11 -0.68 -3.62
N ASP A 34 -0.84 -0.38 -3.90
CA ASP A 34 -0.42 0.42 -5.05
C ASP A 34 -0.75 -0.31 -6.35
N GLY A 35 -0.54 -1.63 -6.43
CA GLY A 35 -0.93 -2.42 -7.59
C GLY A 35 -2.45 -2.39 -7.86
N VAL A 36 -3.29 -2.37 -6.82
CA VAL A 36 -4.74 -2.20 -6.98
C VAL A 36 -5.07 -0.80 -7.51
N ASN A 37 -4.44 0.24 -6.96
CA ASN A 37 -4.67 1.62 -7.41
C ASN A 37 -4.17 1.86 -8.84
N GLU A 38 -3.04 1.28 -9.23
CA GLU A 38 -2.49 1.38 -10.59
C GLU A 38 -3.42 0.72 -11.61
N ARG A 39 -3.94 -0.49 -11.31
CA ARG A 39 -4.94 -1.15 -12.17
C ARG A 39 -6.20 -0.30 -12.34
N LEU A 40 -6.71 0.28 -11.25
CA LEU A 40 -7.86 1.19 -11.31
C LEU A 40 -7.58 2.43 -12.16
N ALA A 41 -6.41 3.06 -11.99
CA ALA A 41 -6.02 4.23 -12.77
C ALA A 41 -5.89 3.90 -14.26
N ARG A 42 -5.35 2.72 -14.59
CA ARG A 42 -5.27 2.22 -15.98
C ARG A 42 -6.66 2.04 -16.58
N LEU A 43 -7.57 1.34 -15.88
CA LEU A 43 -8.93 1.10 -16.36
C LEU A 43 -9.71 2.41 -16.53
N CYS A 44 -9.55 3.38 -15.61
CA CYS A 44 -10.17 4.70 -15.74
C CYS A 44 -9.74 5.38 -17.05
N ARG A 45 -8.42 5.43 -17.32
CA ARG A 45 -7.90 6.03 -18.55
C ARG A 45 -8.40 5.32 -19.81
N GLN A 46 -8.50 3.99 -19.78
CA GLN A 46 -9.02 3.22 -20.91
C GLN A 46 -10.50 3.53 -21.15
N LEU A 47 -11.31 3.61 -20.09
CA LEU A 47 -12.73 3.98 -20.19
C LEU A 47 -12.91 5.42 -20.69
N ASP A 48 -12.08 6.36 -20.24
CA ASP A 48 -12.10 7.75 -20.68
C ASP A 48 -11.72 7.86 -22.17
N GLN A 49 -10.72 7.10 -22.63
CA GLN A 49 -10.30 7.06 -24.04
C GLN A 49 -11.38 6.48 -24.97
N GLU A 50 -12.07 5.41 -24.56
CA GLU A 50 -13.17 4.81 -25.33
C GLU A 50 -14.41 5.72 -25.40
N ALA A 51 -14.60 6.60 -24.41
CA ALA A 51 -15.73 7.53 -24.37
C ALA A 51 -15.54 8.74 -25.30
N GLU A 52 -14.29 9.14 -25.59
CA GLU A 52 -13.97 10.29 -26.44
C GLU A 52 -13.72 9.92 -27.92
N ASP A 53 -13.64 8.64 -28.27
CA ASP A 53 -13.36 8.19 -29.65
C ASP A 53 -14.65 7.93 -30.46
N SER A 54 -14.98 8.92 -31.28
CA SER A 54 -15.86 8.80 -32.45
C SER A 54 -15.17 7.97 -33.57
N PRO A 55 -15.88 7.57 -34.62
CA PRO A 55 -16.05 6.21 -35.16
C PRO A 55 -14.78 5.45 -35.61
N HIS A 56 -13.73 5.36 -34.80
CA HIS A 56 -12.57 4.52 -35.07
C HIS A 56 -12.67 3.19 -34.29
N PRO A 57 -12.28 2.04 -34.86
CA PRO A 57 -12.28 0.79 -34.13
C PRO A 57 -11.30 0.86 -32.95
N SER A 58 -11.82 0.64 -31.74
CA SER A 58 -11.07 0.51 -30.50
C SER A 58 -9.82 -0.38 -30.69
N LEU A 59 -8.65 0.14 -30.35
CA LEU A 59 -7.39 -0.62 -30.29
C LEU A 59 -7.28 -1.46 -29.01
N THR A 60 -8.31 -1.44 -28.17
CA THR A 60 -8.33 -2.09 -26.86
C THR A 60 -8.84 -3.53 -27.01
N PRO A 61 -8.12 -4.55 -26.49
CA PRO A 61 -8.50 -5.95 -26.71
C PRO A 61 -9.78 -6.38 -25.95
N LEU A 62 -10.35 -5.51 -25.11
CA LEU A 62 -11.51 -5.76 -24.27
C LEU A 62 -12.62 -4.79 -24.64
N SER A 63 -13.88 -5.25 -24.57
CA SER A 63 -15.03 -4.38 -24.79
C SER A 63 -15.15 -3.33 -23.66
N PRO A 64 -15.74 -2.14 -23.94
CA PRO A 64 -15.98 -1.12 -22.91
C PRO A 64 -16.76 -1.65 -21.69
N GLN A 65 -17.68 -2.58 -21.92
CA GLN A 65 -18.44 -3.24 -20.86
C GLN A 65 -17.53 -4.09 -19.95
N ALA A 66 -16.62 -4.88 -20.54
CA ALA A 66 -15.69 -5.70 -19.77
C ALA A 66 -14.73 -4.84 -18.92
N LEU A 67 -14.28 -3.70 -19.46
CA LEU A 67 -13.46 -2.73 -18.72
C LEU A 67 -14.23 -2.12 -17.53
N ALA A 68 -15.50 -1.78 -17.72
CA ALA A 68 -16.36 -1.23 -16.67
C ALA A 68 -16.64 -2.26 -15.56
N GLU A 69 -16.84 -3.53 -15.92
CA GLU A 69 -17.01 -4.63 -14.97
C GLU A 69 -15.75 -4.84 -14.12
N GLU A 70 -14.56 -4.92 -14.74
CA GLU A 70 -13.29 -5.06 -14.00
C GLU A 70 -13.03 -3.86 -13.06
N TYR A 71 -13.34 -2.65 -13.53
CA TYR A 71 -13.21 -1.43 -12.73
C TYR A 71 -14.11 -1.47 -11.49
N ASN A 72 -15.36 -1.89 -11.64
CA ASN A 72 -16.29 -2.04 -10.52
C ASN A 72 -15.84 -3.12 -9.54
N GLN A 73 -15.36 -4.27 -10.04
CA GLN A 73 -14.81 -5.33 -9.18
C GLN A 73 -13.63 -4.83 -8.34
N LEU A 74 -12.71 -4.04 -8.92
CA LEU A 74 -11.59 -3.46 -8.17
C LEU A 74 -12.05 -2.38 -7.17
N LYS A 75 -13.12 -1.63 -7.47
CA LYS A 75 -13.73 -0.70 -6.51
C LYS A 75 -14.38 -1.42 -5.34
N ASP A 76 -15.05 -2.54 -5.61
CA ASP A 76 -15.68 -3.35 -4.57
C ASP A 76 -14.63 -4.08 -3.73
N LEU A 77 -13.55 -4.57 -4.35
CA LEU A 77 -12.37 -5.07 -3.62
C LEU A 77 -11.82 -4.01 -2.66
N LYS A 78 -11.72 -2.75 -3.09
CA LYS A 78 -11.29 -1.66 -2.19
C LYS A 78 -12.26 -1.38 -1.05
N ARG A 79 -13.54 -1.69 -1.20
CA ARG A 79 -14.56 -1.55 -0.16
C ARG A 79 -14.64 -2.77 0.75
N SER A 80 -14.06 -3.90 0.34
CA SER A 80 -14.08 -5.13 1.10
C SER A 80 -13.43 -4.94 2.48
N PRO A 81 -13.94 -5.65 3.50
CA PRO A 81 -13.39 -5.55 4.85
C PRO A 81 -11.91 -5.92 4.86
N GLU A 82 -11.49 -6.94 4.10
CA GLU A 82 -10.10 -7.40 4.05
C GLU A 82 -9.15 -6.32 3.52
N TYR A 83 -9.58 -5.54 2.51
CA TYR A 83 -8.78 -4.43 2.00
C TYR A 83 -8.70 -3.28 3.01
N GLN A 84 -9.81 -2.96 3.68
CA GLN A 84 -9.84 -1.91 4.70
C GLN A 84 -9.00 -2.30 5.93
N GLU A 85 -9.00 -3.57 6.33
CA GLU A 85 -8.13 -4.11 7.37
C GLU A 85 -6.65 -3.97 6.99
N LYS A 86 -6.25 -4.41 5.79
CA LYS A 86 -4.87 -4.22 5.29
C LYS A 86 -4.46 -2.75 5.23
N LYS A 87 -5.38 -1.86 4.84
CA LYS A 87 -5.15 -0.41 4.85
C LYS A 87 -4.94 0.13 6.26
N GLN A 88 -5.71 -0.35 7.23
CA GLN A 88 -5.55 0.04 8.63
C GLN A 88 -4.27 -0.53 9.24
N GLU A 89 -3.92 -1.78 8.90
CA GLU A 89 -2.67 -2.43 9.26
C GLU A 89 -1.46 -1.64 8.74
N SER A 90 -1.47 -1.22 7.47
CA SER A 90 -0.42 -0.38 6.89
C SER A 90 -0.21 0.92 7.69
N LYS A 91 -1.29 1.59 8.13
CA LYS A 91 -1.19 2.78 8.98
C LYS A 91 -0.57 2.47 10.35
N THR A 92 -1.00 1.38 10.98
CA THR A 92 -0.46 0.95 12.28
C THR A 92 1.02 0.61 12.18
N LEU A 93 1.42 -0.13 11.15
CA LEU A 93 2.82 -0.46 10.87
C LEU A 93 3.66 0.79 10.63
N ARG A 94 3.17 1.75 9.84
CA ARG A 94 3.87 3.02 9.61
C ARG A 94 4.15 3.76 10.92
N ASN A 95 3.16 3.84 11.81
CA ASN A 95 3.32 4.50 13.10
C ASN A 95 4.31 3.76 14.01
N LYS A 96 4.23 2.41 14.05
CA LYS A 96 5.17 1.55 14.76
C LYS A 96 6.61 1.76 14.26
N LEU A 97 6.81 1.68 12.94
CA LEU A 97 8.11 1.86 12.29
C LEU A 97 8.69 3.24 12.58
N PHE A 98 7.88 4.30 12.48
CA PHE A 98 8.33 5.66 12.78
C PHE A 98 8.79 5.79 14.24
N HIS A 99 8.05 5.20 15.18
CA HIS A 99 8.40 5.22 16.60
C HIS A 99 9.69 4.44 16.87
N ILE A 100 9.84 3.22 16.34
CA ILE A 100 11.07 2.43 16.51
C ILE A 100 12.28 3.16 15.90
N LYS A 101 12.14 3.70 14.69
CA LYS A 101 13.19 4.49 14.04
C LYS A 101 13.62 5.68 14.91
N ARG A 102 12.66 6.36 15.52
CA ARG A 102 12.93 7.46 16.45
C ARG A 102 13.71 6.97 17.67
N MET A 103 13.31 5.88 18.33
CA MET A 103 14.03 5.35 19.51
C MET A 103 15.48 4.98 19.19
N VAL A 104 15.73 4.35 18.03
CA VAL A 104 17.10 4.04 17.58
C VAL A 104 17.89 5.31 17.28
N SER A 105 17.27 6.28 16.60
CA SER A 105 17.94 7.55 16.25
C SER A 105 18.23 8.42 17.47
N ASP A 106 17.37 8.39 18.49
CA ASP A 106 17.55 9.13 19.73
C ASP A 106 18.71 8.52 20.54
N TYR A 107 18.86 7.19 20.55
CA TYR A 107 20.01 6.50 21.16
C TYR A 107 21.33 6.75 20.42
N ASP A 108 21.32 6.71 19.08
CA ASP A 108 22.54 6.92 18.27
C ASP A 108 23.10 8.36 18.35
N LYS A 109 22.34 9.29 18.92
CA LYS A 109 22.75 10.69 19.13
C LYS A 109 23.29 10.97 20.54
N LEU A 110 23.10 10.04 21.48
CA LEU A 110 23.66 10.11 22.83
C LEU A 110 25.14 9.73 22.80
#